data_AF-A0A090W820-F1
#
_entry.id   AF-A0A090W820-F1
#
_cell.length_a   1.000
_cell.length_b   1.000
_cell.length_c   1.000
_cell.angle_alpha   90.00
_cell.angle_beta   90.00
_cell.angle_gamma   90.00
#
_symmetry.space_group_name_H-M   'P 1'
#
loop_
_entity.id
_entity.type
_entity.pdbx_description
1 polymer ?
#
loop_
_entity_poly.entity_id
_entity_poly.type
_entity_poly.pdbx_seq_one_letter_code
_entity_poly.pdbx_strand_id
1 'polypeptide(L)'
;MKRLLLLLLSISFLISCGGRKQLEKAINTGNYNQAITEALKKLETNKDKKRKQDYIVMLRDAYYKVVEKDLNTIKHLEKDNNPELFENIFNVYKNLNTRQEAIKPVLPLYINGKEAKFEFSDYSSQISSYRNKTSNYLYEKGLDLLESDNKEQIRDAHQIYSYIESINPNYEDTRELIQEAHARGTKYVIVTIANQTKQAIPRDLESDLLNFDTYGLNQFWTVYHASPERARVYDLAMQLQLKQIIISPEHVKERQILREQTIIDGKKYVLDKKGNVKKDS
;
A
#
# COMPACT_ATOMS: atom_id res chain seq x y z
N MET A 1 11.93 20.23 52.13
CA MET A 1 12.06 21.04 50.89
C MET A 1 13.49 21.06 50.31
N LYS A 2 14.53 21.46 51.06
CA LYS A 2 15.94 21.47 50.56
C LYS A 2 16.46 20.12 50.04
N ARG A 3 16.13 18.99 50.71
CA ARG A 3 16.52 17.64 50.27
C ARG A 3 15.82 17.18 48.99
N LEU A 4 14.56 17.59 48.78
CA LEU A 4 13.81 17.28 47.55
C LEU A 4 14.36 18.07 46.35
N LEU A 5 14.75 19.33 46.60
CA LEU A 5 15.39 20.21 45.62
C LEU A 5 16.76 19.68 45.19
N LEU A 6 17.57 19.17 46.13
CA LEU A 6 18.83 18.48 45.84
C LEU A 6 18.61 17.19 45.02
N LEU A 7 17.55 16.42 45.31
CA LEU A 7 17.21 15.21 44.54
C LEU A 7 16.78 15.56 43.10
N LEU A 8 15.91 16.56 42.93
CA LEU A 8 15.48 17.07 41.62
C LEU A 8 16.66 17.65 40.82
N LEU A 9 17.57 18.37 41.48
CA LEU A 9 18.79 18.89 40.85
C LEU A 9 19.73 17.75 40.40
N SER A 10 19.86 16.69 41.20
CA SER A 10 20.69 15.53 40.86
C SER A 10 20.12 14.70 39.70
N ILE A 11 18.78 14.54 39.63
CA ILE A 11 18.10 13.85 38.52
C ILE A 11 18.22 14.66 37.22
N SER A 12 18.15 16.00 37.29
CA SER A 12 18.33 16.86 36.12
C SER A 12 19.75 16.80 35.52
N PHE A 13 20.77 16.47 36.31
CA PHE A 13 22.15 16.29 35.82
C PHE A 13 22.36 14.95 35.06
N LEU A 14 21.62 13.89 35.40
CA LEU A 14 21.77 12.57 34.77
C LEU A 14 21.22 12.55 33.33
N ILE A 15 20.17 13.34 33.04
CA ILE A 15 19.55 13.41 31.71
C ILE A 15 20.45 14.12 30.69
N SER A 16 21.36 15.00 31.14
CA SER A 16 22.20 15.81 30.25
C SER A 16 23.40 15.04 29.64
N CYS A 17 23.83 13.92 30.23
CA CYS A 17 25.01 13.17 29.77
C CYS A 17 24.69 11.95 28.88
N GLY A 18 23.42 11.53 28.80
CA GLY A 18 23.04 10.30 28.08
C GLY A 18 23.29 10.39 26.56
N GLY A 19 22.98 11.53 25.95
CA GLY A 19 23.05 11.69 24.49
C GLY A 19 24.47 11.60 23.92
N ARG A 20 25.50 12.04 24.66
CA ARG A 20 26.90 11.92 24.21
C ARG A 20 27.38 10.47 24.27
N LYS A 21 27.12 9.78 25.39
CA LYS A 21 27.51 8.37 25.58
C LYS A 21 26.83 7.45 24.55
N GLN A 22 25.57 7.72 24.23
CA GLN A 22 24.83 6.99 23.19
C GLN A 22 25.49 7.16 21.82
N LEU A 23 25.90 8.38 21.48
CA LEU A 23 26.58 8.68 20.22
C LEU A 23 27.95 7.99 20.13
N GLU A 24 28.76 8.09 21.19
CA GLU A 24 30.06 7.41 21.29
C GLU A 24 29.90 5.90 21.15
N LYS A 25 28.87 5.31 21.79
CA LYS A 25 28.53 3.89 21.63
C LYS A 25 28.17 3.57 20.18
N ALA A 26 27.35 4.40 19.52
CA ALA A 26 26.94 4.17 18.13
C ALA A 26 28.15 4.17 17.19
N ILE A 27 29.08 5.12 17.38
CA ILE A 27 30.34 5.19 16.61
C ILE A 27 31.18 3.93 16.84
N ASN A 28 31.41 3.57 18.11
CA ASN A 28 32.29 2.43 18.46
C ASN A 28 31.70 1.07 18.08
N THR A 29 30.39 0.99 17.85
CA THR A 29 29.70 -0.24 17.39
C THR A 29 29.48 -0.25 15.88
N GLY A 30 29.99 0.74 15.14
CA GLY A 30 29.87 0.83 13.69
C GLY A 30 28.50 1.30 13.19
N ASN A 31 27.64 1.79 14.08
CA ASN A 31 26.34 2.36 13.75
C ASN A 31 26.47 3.86 13.42
N TYR A 32 27.21 4.14 12.35
CA TYR A 32 27.56 5.51 11.96
C TYR A 32 26.37 6.33 11.46
N ASN A 33 25.39 5.71 10.78
CA ASN A 33 24.19 6.42 10.32
C ASN A 33 23.37 6.96 11.49
N GLN A 34 23.19 6.17 12.55
CA GLN A 34 22.56 6.63 13.78
C GLN A 34 23.37 7.76 14.41
N ALA A 35 24.70 7.61 14.51
CA ALA A 35 25.58 8.63 15.07
C ALA A 35 25.50 9.96 14.31
N ILE A 36 25.51 9.93 12.97
CA ILE A 36 25.38 11.13 12.12
C ILE A 36 24.01 11.78 12.36
N THR A 37 22.93 11.00 12.31
CA THR A 37 21.56 11.52 12.47
C THR A 37 21.36 12.18 13.82
N GLU A 38 21.80 11.52 14.89
CA GLU A 38 21.71 12.06 16.25
C GLU A 38 22.60 13.30 16.43
N ALA A 39 23.81 13.32 15.86
CA ALA A 39 24.69 14.48 15.91
C ALA A 39 24.07 15.69 15.19
N LEU A 40 23.54 15.49 13.98
CA LEU A 40 22.87 16.54 13.21
C LEU A 40 21.67 17.11 13.96
N LYS A 41 20.84 16.26 14.57
CA LYS A 41 19.73 16.68 15.43
C LYS A 41 20.21 17.52 16.62
N LYS A 42 21.36 17.19 17.20
CA LYS A 42 21.95 18.02 18.27
C LYS A 42 22.53 19.31 17.74
N LEU A 43 22.94 19.41 16.48
CA LEU A 43 23.53 20.60 15.86
C LEU A 43 22.53 21.51 15.16
N GLU A 44 21.28 21.08 15.00
CA GLU A 44 20.21 21.82 14.30
C GLU A 44 20.00 23.26 14.82
N THR A 45 20.15 23.48 16.14
CA THR A 45 19.98 24.80 16.75
C THR A 45 21.25 25.25 17.46
N ASN A 46 21.58 26.54 17.48
CA ASN A 46 22.70 27.06 18.28
C ASN A 46 24.03 26.29 18.11
N LYS A 47 24.38 25.92 16.87
CA LYS A 47 25.50 25.03 16.54
C LYS A 47 26.86 25.48 17.08
N ASP A 48 27.05 26.79 17.27
CA ASP A 48 28.31 27.39 17.74
C ASP A 48 28.51 27.37 19.27
N LYS A 49 27.53 26.87 20.05
CA LYS A 49 27.66 26.80 21.52
C LYS A 49 28.80 25.85 21.91
N LYS A 50 29.64 26.27 22.88
CA LYS A 50 30.76 25.47 23.42
C LYS A 50 30.38 24.02 23.76
N ARG A 51 29.22 23.82 24.40
CA ARG A 51 28.69 22.49 24.76
C ARG A 51 28.34 21.57 23.57
N LYS A 52 28.30 22.12 22.34
CA LYS A 52 27.97 21.37 21.12
C LYS A 52 29.18 20.97 20.30
N GLN A 53 30.37 21.48 20.63
CA GLN A 53 31.59 21.16 19.90
C GLN A 53 31.91 19.66 19.91
N ASP A 54 31.58 18.94 20.99
CA ASP A 54 31.72 17.49 21.06
C ASP A 54 30.86 16.77 20.00
N TYR A 55 29.66 17.28 19.71
CA TYR A 55 28.82 16.72 18.64
C TYR A 55 29.41 16.98 17.25
N ILE A 56 30.13 18.09 17.05
CA ILE A 56 30.86 18.37 15.81
C ILE A 56 32.00 17.35 15.63
N VAL A 57 32.75 17.07 16.71
CA VAL A 57 33.83 16.06 16.69
C VAL A 57 33.27 14.67 16.37
N MET A 58 32.20 14.26 17.05
CA MET A 58 31.57 12.95 16.85
C MET A 58 30.92 12.82 15.46
N LEU A 59 30.29 13.88 14.95
CA LEU A 59 29.77 13.91 13.58
C LEU A 59 30.88 13.65 12.57
N ARG A 60 32.02 14.33 12.73
CA ARG A 60 33.17 14.20 11.84
C ARG A 60 33.78 12.81 11.91
N ASP A 61 33.96 12.27 13.10
CA ASP A 61 34.47 10.90 13.30
C ASP A 61 33.55 9.85 12.67
N ALA A 62 32.24 9.95 12.92
CA ALA A 62 31.25 9.04 12.32
C ALA A 62 31.24 9.12 10.78
N TYR A 63 31.31 10.33 10.23
CA TYR A 63 31.33 10.57 8.78
C TYR A 63 32.56 9.92 8.11
N TYR A 64 33.77 10.19 8.60
CA TYR A 64 34.96 9.64 7.95
C TYR A 64 35.06 8.11 8.09
N LYS A 65 34.68 7.56 9.25
CA LYS A 65 34.65 6.10 9.45
C LYS A 65 33.66 5.39 8.53
N VAL A 66 32.47 5.96 8.30
CA VAL A 66 31.49 5.34 7.39
C VAL A 66 31.90 5.49 5.93
N VAL A 67 32.49 6.62 5.55
CA VAL A 67 33.02 6.80 4.19
C VAL A 67 34.10 5.78 3.89
N GLU A 68 35.07 5.61 4.79
CA GLU A 68 36.12 4.60 4.64
C GLU A 68 35.54 3.18 4.54
N LYS A 69 34.62 2.83 5.44
CA LYS A 69 33.94 1.53 5.44
C LYS A 69 33.24 1.27 4.10
N ASP A 70 32.44 2.22 3.64
CA ASP A 70 31.63 2.07 2.43
C ASP A 70 32.49 1.97 1.17
N LEU A 71 33.56 2.76 1.06
CA LEU A 71 34.50 2.66 -0.04
C LEU A 71 35.23 1.31 -0.06
N ASN A 72 35.58 0.77 1.11
CA ASN A 72 36.13 -0.58 1.22
C ASN A 72 35.11 -1.66 0.84
N THR A 73 33.84 -1.49 1.22
CA THR A 73 32.74 -2.38 0.80
C THR A 73 32.58 -2.36 -0.72
N ILE A 74 32.53 -1.19 -1.35
CA ILE A 74 32.46 -1.06 -2.81
C ILE A 74 33.64 -1.79 -3.46
N LYS A 75 34.87 -1.51 -3.00
CA LYS A 75 36.08 -2.16 -3.52
C LYS A 75 36.04 -3.69 -3.39
N HIS A 76 35.37 -4.23 -2.38
CA HIS A 76 35.19 -5.67 -2.23
C HIS A 76 34.16 -6.21 -3.21
N LEU A 77 32.98 -5.58 -3.29
CA LEU A 77 31.89 -6.00 -4.18
C LEU A 77 32.30 -5.94 -5.67
N GLU A 78 33.11 -4.95 -6.04
CA GLU A 78 33.61 -4.81 -7.41
C GLU A 78 34.57 -5.93 -7.84
N LYS A 79 35.20 -6.64 -6.91
CA LYS A 79 36.13 -7.74 -7.25
C LYS A 79 35.43 -8.97 -7.81
N ASP A 80 34.19 -9.21 -7.38
CA ASP A 80 33.46 -10.41 -7.77
C ASP A 80 32.90 -10.31 -9.19
N ASN A 81 32.87 -9.09 -9.77
CA ASN A 81 32.30 -8.78 -11.08
C ASN A 81 30.93 -9.43 -11.32
N ASN A 82 30.13 -9.55 -10.25
CA ASN A 82 28.83 -10.21 -10.25
C ASN A 82 27.71 -9.18 -10.43
N PRO A 83 26.90 -9.26 -11.51
CA PRO A 83 25.79 -8.33 -11.75
C PRO A 83 24.74 -8.27 -10.63
N GLU A 84 24.53 -9.36 -9.89
CA GLU A 84 23.62 -9.38 -8.72
C GLU A 84 24.08 -8.41 -7.60
N LEU A 85 25.33 -7.94 -7.64
CA LEU A 85 25.87 -6.98 -6.67
C LEU A 85 25.78 -5.52 -7.14
N PHE A 86 25.38 -5.24 -8.38
CA PHE A 86 25.32 -3.87 -8.91
C PHE A 86 24.38 -2.98 -8.11
N GLU A 87 23.24 -3.50 -7.70
CA GLU A 87 22.28 -2.77 -6.86
C GLU A 87 22.89 -2.39 -5.50
N ASN A 88 23.64 -3.31 -4.89
CA ASN A 88 24.31 -3.05 -3.62
C ASN A 88 25.32 -1.92 -3.77
N ILE A 89 26.14 -1.95 -4.82
CA ILE A 89 27.13 -0.91 -5.08
C ILE A 89 26.45 0.44 -5.36
N PHE A 90 25.39 0.45 -6.18
CA PHE A 90 24.56 1.63 -6.42
C PHE A 90 24.06 2.25 -5.12
N ASN A 91 23.47 1.43 -4.24
CA ASN A 91 22.93 1.88 -2.97
C ASN A 91 24.01 2.40 -2.01
N VAL A 92 25.20 1.81 -1.99
CA VAL A 92 26.32 2.32 -1.18
C VAL A 92 26.77 3.70 -1.67
N TYR A 93 26.92 3.92 -2.98
CA TYR A 93 27.23 5.25 -3.53
C TYR A 93 26.11 6.28 -3.24
N LYS A 94 24.84 5.90 -3.38
CA LYS A 94 23.70 6.76 -3.04
C LYS A 94 23.74 7.17 -1.57
N ASN A 95 24.07 6.22 -0.68
CA ASN A 95 24.17 6.46 0.75
C ASN A 95 25.35 7.37 1.11
N LEU A 96 26.50 7.20 0.46
CA LEU A 96 27.65 8.11 0.59
C LEU A 96 27.22 9.55 0.28
N ASN A 97 26.60 9.77 -0.89
CA ASN A 97 26.14 11.10 -1.28
C ASN A 97 25.08 11.66 -0.32
N THR A 98 24.10 10.84 0.08
CA THR A 98 23.02 11.23 1.02
C THR A 98 23.58 11.77 2.34
N ARG A 99 24.64 11.15 2.87
CA ARG A 99 25.30 11.64 4.09
C ARG A 99 25.93 13.01 3.90
N GLN A 100 26.58 13.26 2.75
CA GLN A 100 27.14 14.57 2.45
C GLN A 100 26.04 15.63 2.36
N GLU A 101 24.95 15.34 1.65
CA GLU A 101 23.80 16.25 1.54
C GLU A 101 23.11 16.52 2.89
N ALA A 102 23.11 15.57 3.81
CA ALA A 102 22.60 15.78 5.17
C ALA A 102 23.51 16.70 6.02
N ILE A 103 24.82 16.69 5.78
CA ILE A 103 25.81 17.49 6.54
C ILE A 103 25.93 18.92 5.97
N LYS A 104 25.88 19.09 4.65
CA LYS A 104 26.05 20.40 3.99
C LYS A 104 25.22 21.55 4.62
N PRO A 105 23.94 21.38 4.97
CA PRO A 105 23.11 22.46 5.54
C PRO A 105 23.57 22.96 6.92
N VAL A 106 24.27 22.13 7.70
CA VAL A 106 24.74 22.55 9.03
C VAL A 106 26.07 23.28 9.00
N LEU A 107 26.77 23.28 7.87
CA LEU A 107 28.04 24.00 7.70
C LEU A 107 27.82 25.53 7.61
N PRO A 108 28.85 26.36 7.88
CA PRO A 108 30.11 26.00 8.52
C PRO A 108 29.90 25.60 10.00
N LEU A 109 30.85 24.82 10.53
CA LEU A 109 30.90 24.39 11.93
C LEU A 109 32.26 24.77 12.53
N TYR A 110 32.29 25.19 13.80
CA TYR A 110 33.52 25.66 14.43
C TYR A 110 33.81 24.95 15.76
N ILE A 111 35.07 24.56 15.96
CA ILE A 111 35.61 24.00 17.21
C ILE A 111 36.68 24.96 17.72
N ASN A 112 36.50 25.52 18.92
CA ASN A 112 37.41 26.50 19.52
C ASN A 112 37.80 27.66 18.56
N GLY A 113 36.82 28.16 17.79
CA GLY A 113 37.04 29.25 16.83
C GLY A 113 37.72 28.84 15.52
N LYS A 114 38.08 27.57 15.34
CA LYS A 114 38.62 27.02 14.09
C LYS A 114 37.53 26.26 13.34
N GLU A 115 37.44 26.46 12.04
CA GLU A 115 36.47 25.75 11.20
C GLU A 115 36.76 24.23 11.19
N ALA A 116 35.73 23.43 11.46
CA ALA A 116 35.75 21.99 11.32
C ALA A 116 35.37 21.63 9.87
N LYS A 117 36.38 21.55 9.00
CA LYS A 117 36.20 21.24 7.58
C LYS A 117 35.75 19.79 7.37
N PHE A 118 34.90 19.59 6.37
CA PHE A 118 34.47 18.30 5.85
C PHE A 118 34.94 18.17 4.41
N GLU A 119 35.51 17.02 4.06
CA GLU A 119 35.90 16.70 2.69
C GLU A 119 34.78 15.87 2.05
N PHE A 120 34.21 16.41 0.98
CA PHE A 120 33.17 15.77 0.19
C PHE A 120 33.71 15.36 -1.17
N SER A 121 33.33 14.18 -1.63
CA SER A 121 33.64 13.68 -2.97
C SER A 121 32.39 13.73 -3.84
N ASP A 122 32.58 13.93 -5.15
CA ASP A 122 31.49 13.81 -6.12
C ASP A 122 31.33 12.35 -6.54
N TYR A 123 30.19 11.75 -6.20
CA TYR A 123 29.83 10.37 -6.54
C TYR A 123 28.84 10.28 -7.71
N SER A 124 28.50 11.41 -8.36
CA SER A 124 27.41 11.48 -9.33
C SER A 124 27.61 10.56 -10.53
N SER A 125 28.86 10.42 -11.01
CA SER A 125 29.18 9.55 -12.14
C SER A 125 29.06 8.07 -11.77
N GLN A 126 29.50 7.67 -10.58
CA GLN A 126 29.39 6.30 -10.08
C GLN A 126 27.93 5.93 -9.81
N ILE A 127 27.15 6.83 -9.22
CA ILE A 127 25.70 6.65 -9.02
C ILE A 127 25.01 6.43 -10.37
N SER A 128 25.27 7.29 -11.36
CA SER A 128 24.69 7.16 -12.70
C SER A 128 25.09 5.84 -13.38
N SER A 129 26.39 5.48 -13.30
CA SER A 129 26.92 4.25 -13.89
C SER A 129 26.29 3.00 -13.27
N TYR A 130 26.27 2.89 -11.94
CA TYR A 130 25.72 1.70 -11.27
C TYR A 130 24.19 1.65 -11.33
N ARG A 131 23.50 2.79 -11.39
CA ARG A 131 22.07 2.82 -11.72
C ARG A 131 21.80 2.17 -13.07
N ASN A 132 22.55 2.56 -14.11
CA ASN A 132 22.37 2.02 -15.45
C ASN A 132 22.73 0.53 -15.51
N LYS A 133 23.85 0.11 -14.88
CA LYS A 133 24.22 -1.31 -14.78
C LYS A 133 23.16 -2.15 -14.08
N THR A 134 22.62 -1.64 -12.96
CA THR A 134 21.54 -2.31 -12.21
C THR A 134 20.28 -2.40 -13.06
N SER A 135 19.89 -1.30 -13.72
CA SER A 135 18.70 -1.25 -14.58
C SER A 135 18.82 -2.25 -15.72
N ASN A 136 19.95 -2.26 -16.43
CA ASN A 136 20.22 -3.20 -17.52
C ASN A 136 20.17 -4.66 -17.06
N TYR A 137 20.84 -4.98 -15.95
CA TYR A 137 20.85 -6.35 -15.43
C TYR A 137 19.44 -6.84 -15.03
N LEU A 138 18.69 -5.98 -14.33
CA LEU A 138 17.33 -6.28 -13.92
C LEU A 138 16.36 -6.34 -15.09
N TYR A 139 16.58 -5.53 -16.14
CA TYR A 139 15.76 -5.52 -17.33
C TYR A 139 15.77 -6.90 -18.01
N GLU A 140 16.96 -7.46 -18.24
CA GLU A 140 17.13 -8.82 -18.79
C GLU A 140 16.48 -9.88 -17.88
N LYS A 141 16.71 -9.80 -16.56
CA LYS A 141 16.10 -10.71 -15.59
C LYS A 141 14.57 -10.64 -15.59
N GLY A 142 14.02 -9.44 -15.81
CA GLY A 142 12.58 -9.24 -15.95
C GLY A 142 12.02 -9.89 -17.23
N LEU A 143 12.79 -9.86 -18.33
CA LEU A 143 12.39 -10.47 -19.60
C LEU A 143 12.32 -11.99 -19.44
N ASP A 144 13.34 -12.60 -18.84
CA ASP A 144 13.36 -14.04 -18.55
C ASP A 144 12.14 -14.49 -17.73
N LEU A 145 11.71 -13.68 -16.75
CA LEU A 145 10.52 -13.96 -15.95
C LEU A 145 9.21 -13.78 -16.74
N LEU A 146 9.18 -12.82 -17.67
CA LEU A 146 8.05 -12.61 -18.57
C LEU A 146 7.91 -13.70 -19.64
N GLU A 147 8.96 -14.47 -19.95
CA GLU A 147 8.83 -15.62 -20.87
C GLU A 147 8.03 -16.78 -20.26
N SER A 148 7.85 -16.78 -18.93
CA SER A 148 7.09 -17.81 -18.22
C SER A 148 5.58 -17.66 -18.38
N ASP A 149 4.86 -18.79 -18.31
CA ASP A 149 3.41 -18.84 -18.15
C ASP A 149 2.97 -18.78 -16.66
N ASN A 150 3.92 -18.85 -15.73
CA ASN A 150 3.63 -18.79 -14.30
C ASN A 150 3.31 -17.36 -13.88
N LYS A 151 2.04 -17.10 -13.54
CA LYS A 151 1.57 -15.78 -13.09
C LYS A 151 2.36 -15.20 -11.91
N GLU A 152 2.89 -16.02 -10.99
CA GLU A 152 3.70 -15.49 -9.88
C GLU A 152 5.06 -14.97 -10.38
N GLN A 153 5.71 -15.67 -11.32
CA GLN A 153 6.97 -15.19 -11.93
C GLN A 153 6.75 -13.91 -12.75
N ILE A 154 5.63 -13.82 -13.47
CA ILE A 154 5.24 -12.61 -14.19
C ILE A 154 5.03 -11.43 -13.22
N ARG A 155 4.48 -11.69 -12.02
CA ARG A 155 4.34 -10.65 -10.98
C ARG A 155 5.69 -10.22 -10.42
N ASP A 156 6.64 -11.13 -10.30
CA ASP A 156 8.02 -10.77 -9.93
C ASP A 156 8.63 -9.87 -11.01
N ALA A 157 8.40 -10.15 -12.29
CA ALA A 157 8.82 -9.26 -13.38
C ALA A 157 8.20 -7.86 -13.25
N HIS A 158 6.90 -7.77 -12.96
CA HIS A 158 6.24 -6.48 -12.70
C HIS A 158 6.94 -5.71 -11.58
N GLN A 159 7.32 -6.37 -10.48
CA GLN A 159 8.04 -5.73 -9.37
C GLN A 159 9.42 -5.24 -9.81
N ILE A 160 10.15 -6.06 -10.58
CA ILE A 160 11.46 -5.70 -11.12
C ILE A 160 11.36 -4.45 -12.00
N TYR A 161 10.45 -4.41 -12.97
CA TYR A 161 10.29 -3.24 -13.84
C TYR A 161 9.81 -2.01 -13.07
N SER A 162 8.90 -2.19 -12.11
CA SER A 162 8.48 -1.09 -11.23
C SER A 162 9.66 -0.51 -10.43
N TYR A 163 10.60 -1.37 -10.01
CA TYR A 163 11.81 -0.92 -9.33
C TYR A 163 12.75 -0.18 -10.27
N ILE A 164 12.97 -0.69 -11.49
CA ILE A 164 13.76 0.00 -12.52
C ILE A 164 13.20 1.41 -12.76
N GLU A 165 11.90 1.55 -12.98
CA GLU A 165 11.24 2.86 -13.19
C GLU A 165 11.44 3.81 -12.00
N SER A 166 11.52 3.27 -10.76
CA SER A 166 11.74 4.08 -9.56
C SER A 166 13.16 4.64 -9.46
N ILE A 167 14.18 3.90 -9.93
CA ILE A 167 15.59 4.31 -9.84
C ILE A 167 16.07 5.00 -11.12
N ASN A 168 15.52 4.63 -12.27
CA ASN A 168 15.88 5.07 -13.61
C ASN A 168 14.61 5.25 -14.45
N PRO A 169 13.85 6.33 -14.26
CA PRO A 169 12.59 6.54 -14.95
C PRO A 169 12.75 6.56 -16.47
N ASN A 170 11.79 5.98 -17.19
CA ASN A 170 11.80 5.92 -18.65
C ASN A 170 13.04 5.17 -19.22
N TYR A 171 13.51 4.16 -18.48
CA TYR A 171 14.56 3.26 -18.95
C TYR A 171 13.96 2.24 -19.93
N GLU A 172 14.34 2.35 -21.20
CA GLU A 172 13.85 1.46 -22.26
C GLU A 172 12.31 1.34 -22.24
N ASP A 173 11.77 0.13 -22.46
CA ASP A 173 10.34 -0.13 -22.55
C ASP A 173 9.71 -0.53 -21.20
N THR A 174 10.39 -0.22 -20.08
CA THR A 174 10.00 -0.63 -18.71
C THR A 174 8.53 -0.36 -18.39
N ARG A 175 7.98 0.79 -18.83
CA ARG A 175 6.58 1.15 -18.55
C ARG A 175 5.57 0.24 -19.26
N GLU A 176 5.90 -0.17 -20.48
CA GLU A 176 5.06 -1.06 -21.28
C GLU A 176 5.10 -2.47 -20.70
N LEU A 177 6.30 -2.93 -20.32
CA LEU A 177 6.52 -4.21 -19.65
C LEU A 177 5.82 -4.30 -18.28
N ILE A 178 5.72 -3.19 -17.53
CA ILE A 178 4.90 -3.12 -16.31
C ILE A 178 3.43 -3.41 -16.64
N GLN A 179 2.88 -2.78 -17.67
CA GLN A 179 1.47 -3.01 -18.06
C GLN A 179 1.25 -4.42 -18.58
N GLU A 180 2.18 -4.95 -19.36
CA GLU A 180 2.12 -6.32 -19.86
C GLU A 180 2.15 -7.33 -18.71
N ALA A 181 3.13 -7.21 -17.82
CA ALA A 181 3.27 -8.07 -16.66
C ALA A 181 2.03 -7.98 -15.75
N HIS A 182 1.46 -6.78 -15.59
CA HIS A 182 0.21 -6.58 -14.86
C HIS A 182 -0.94 -7.36 -15.50
N ALA A 183 -1.16 -7.19 -16.80
CA ALA A 183 -2.24 -7.83 -17.54
C ALA A 183 -2.13 -9.36 -17.53
N ARG A 184 -0.91 -9.90 -17.71
CA ARG A 184 -0.64 -11.34 -17.75
C ARG A 184 -0.64 -11.99 -16.37
N GLY A 185 -0.14 -11.29 -15.35
CA GLY A 185 -0.12 -11.73 -13.95
C GLY A 185 -1.48 -11.63 -13.24
N THR A 186 -2.44 -10.90 -13.81
CA THR A 186 -3.79 -10.77 -13.28
C THR A 186 -4.56 -12.08 -13.41
N LYS A 187 -5.21 -12.51 -12.33
CA LYS A 187 -6.15 -13.62 -12.29
C LYS A 187 -7.55 -13.15 -12.65
N TYR A 188 -8.22 -13.85 -13.54
CA TYR A 188 -9.60 -13.56 -13.90
C TYR A 188 -10.54 -14.57 -13.25
N VAL A 189 -11.52 -14.06 -12.51
CA VAL A 189 -12.50 -14.86 -11.78
C VAL A 189 -13.88 -14.63 -12.39
N ILE A 190 -14.51 -15.70 -12.88
CA ILE A 190 -15.92 -15.63 -13.28
C ILE A 190 -16.79 -15.84 -12.04
N VAL A 191 -17.71 -14.92 -11.78
CA VAL A 191 -18.65 -14.98 -10.66
C VAL A 191 -20.03 -15.35 -11.19
N THR A 192 -20.65 -16.33 -10.55
CA THR A 192 -22.03 -16.74 -10.84
C THR A 192 -22.85 -16.72 -9.55
N ILE A 193 -24.10 -16.28 -9.65
CA ILE A 193 -25.05 -16.33 -8.53
C ILE A 193 -26.10 -17.40 -8.83
N ALA A 194 -26.36 -18.27 -7.86
CA ALA A 194 -27.40 -19.27 -7.92
C ALA A 194 -28.43 -19.05 -6.79
N ASN A 195 -29.69 -18.84 -7.16
CA ASN A 195 -30.79 -18.77 -6.21
C ASN A 195 -31.16 -20.19 -5.72
N GLN A 196 -30.87 -20.49 -4.45
CA GLN A 196 -31.20 -21.78 -3.81
C GLN A 196 -32.18 -21.62 -2.65
N THR A 197 -32.88 -20.48 -2.58
CA THR A 197 -33.79 -20.16 -1.47
C THR A 197 -35.07 -21.01 -1.47
N LYS A 198 -35.46 -21.57 -2.63
CA LYS A 198 -36.76 -22.22 -2.86
C LYS A 198 -37.97 -21.32 -2.55
N GLN A 199 -37.77 -20.01 -2.48
CA GLN A 199 -38.82 -19.03 -2.25
C GLN A 199 -39.34 -18.51 -3.60
N ALA A 200 -40.65 -18.29 -3.71
CA ALA A 200 -41.21 -17.56 -4.84
C ALA A 200 -40.96 -16.05 -4.65
N ILE A 201 -40.17 -15.44 -5.52
CA ILE A 201 -39.85 -14.01 -5.50
C ILE A 201 -40.30 -13.34 -6.82
N PRO A 202 -40.56 -12.02 -6.83
CA PRO A 202 -40.82 -11.29 -8.06
C PRO A 202 -39.66 -11.42 -9.07
N ARG A 203 -39.98 -11.50 -10.37
CA ARG A 203 -38.98 -11.68 -11.43
C ARG A 203 -37.95 -10.56 -11.51
N ASP A 204 -38.39 -9.34 -11.26
CA ASP A 204 -37.51 -8.16 -11.29
C ASP A 204 -36.48 -8.24 -10.17
N LEU A 205 -36.93 -8.58 -8.94
CA LEU A 205 -36.04 -8.81 -7.80
C LEU A 205 -35.07 -9.96 -8.04
N GLU A 206 -35.52 -11.07 -8.65
CA GLU A 206 -34.63 -12.17 -9.00
C GLU A 206 -33.56 -11.74 -10.01
N SER A 207 -33.97 -10.96 -11.02
CA SER A 207 -33.08 -10.47 -12.07
C SER A 207 -32.03 -9.51 -11.49
N ASP A 208 -32.43 -8.61 -10.58
CA ASP A 208 -31.53 -7.69 -9.88
C ASP A 208 -30.56 -8.43 -8.95
N LEU A 209 -31.03 -9.46 -8.24
CA LEU A 209 -30.18 -10.28 -7.36
C LEU A 209 -29.16 -11.14 -8.13
N LEU A 210 -29.49 -11.55 -9.35
CA LEU A 210 -28.60 -12.33 -10.22
C LEU A 210 -27.69 -11.43 -11.07
N ASN A 211 -28.07 -10.17 -11.31
CA ASN A 211 -27.28 -9.16 -11.97
C ASN A 211 -26.30 -8.50 -11.00
N PHE A 212 -25.31 -9.29 -10.57
CA PHE A 212 -24.29 -8.86 -9.63
C PHE A 212 -23.32 -7.87 -10.27
N ASP A 213 -23.16 -6.70 -9.66
CA ASP A 213 -22.08 -5.79 -10.01
C ASP A 213 -20.78 -6.23 -9.32
N THR A 214 -19.74 -6.52 -10.11
CA THR A 214 -18.41 -6.83 -9.56
C THR A 214 -17.64 -5.58 -9.14
N TYR A 215 -18.26 -4.40 -9.27
CA TYR A 215 -17.69 -3.12 -8.86
C TYR A 215 -17.21 -3.14 -7.40
N GLY A 216 -15.95 -2.75 -7.21
CA GLY A 216 -15.29 -2.72 -5.90
C GLY A 216 -14.66 -4.04 -5.44
N LEU A 217 -14.84 -5.16 -6.17
CA LEU A 217 -14.18 -6.43 -5.83
C LEU A 217 -12.78 -6.55 -6.44
N ASN A 218 -12.55 -5.88 -7.57
CA ASN A 218 -11.28 -5.96 -8.26
C ASN A 218 -10.14 -5.54 -7.34
N GLN A 219 -9.11 -6.37 -7.31
CA GLN A 219 -7.84 -6.09 -6.66
C GLN A 219 -6.77 -5.92 -7.72
N PHE A 220 -5.58 -5.48 -7.31
CA PHE A 220 -4.48 -5.27 -8.25
C PHE A 220 -4.19 -6.50 -9.11
N TRP A 221 -4.19 -7.72 -8.54
CA TRP A 221 -3.90 -8.95 -9.26
C TRP A 221 -5.13 -9.82 -9.58
N THR A 222 -6.34 -9.33 -9.33
CA THR A 222 -7.56 -10.15 -9.47
C THR A 222 -8.70 -9.31 -10.02
N VAL A 223 -9.26 -9.74 -11.14
CA VAL A 223 -10.41 -9.11 -11.78
C VAL A 223 -11.60 -10.08 -11.77
N TYR A 224 -12.76 -9.57 -11.36
CA TYR A 224 -14.00 -10.32 -11.25
C TYR A 224 -14.95 -9.89 -12.36
N HIS A 225 -15.53 -10.87 -13.06
CA HIS A 225 -16.57 -10.63 -14.05
C HIS A 225 -17.84 -11.37 -13.65
N ALA A 226 -18.99 -10.71 -13.75
CA ALA A 226 -20.31 -11.34 -13.58
C ALA A 226 -20.83 -11.99 -14.88
N SER A 227 -20.16 -11.75 -16.01
CA SER A 227 -20.50 -12.31 -17.30
C SER A 227 -19.23 -12.72 -18.06
N PRO A 228 -19.24 -13.85 -18.79
CA PRO A 228 -18.08 -14.30 -19.54
C PRO A 228 -17.78 -13.32 -20.69
N GLU A 229 -16.54 -12.82 -20.75
CA GLU A 229 -16.05 -12.05 -21.89
C GLU A 229 -15.59 -12.99 -23.00
N ARG A 230 -15.83 -12.60 -24.25
CA ARG A 230 -15.40 -13.41 -25.41
C ARG A 230 -13.87 -13.48 -25.45
N ALA A 231 -13.35 -14.66 -25.80
CA ALA A 231 -11.92 -14.95 -25.93
C ALA A 231 -11.07 -14.78 -24.65
N ARG A 232 -11.70 -14.67 -23.46
CA ARG A 232 -10.98 -14.65 -22.18
C ARG A 232 -10.97 -16.03 -21.54
N VAL A 233 -9.79 -16.46 -21.11
CA VAL A 233 -9.62 -17.63 -20.26
C VAL A 233 -9.72 -17.19 -18.81
N TYR A 234 -10.56 -17.86 -18.03
CA TYR A 234 -10.73 -17.60 -16.60
C TYR A 234 -9.89 -18.57 -15.78
N ASP A 235 -9.21 -18.06 -14.76
CA ASP A 235 -8.37 -18.85 -13.87
C ASP A 235 -9.19 -19.56 -12.79
N LEU A 236 -10.27 -18.92 -12.36
CA LEU A 236 -11.11 -19.38 -11.26
C LEU A 236 -12.59 -19.14 -11.57
N ALA A 237 -13.44 -19.99 -11.01
CA ALA A 237 -14.88 -19.80 -10.96
C ALA A 237 -15.32 -19.66 -9.50
N MET A 238 -16.09 -18.62 -9.23
CA MET A 238 -16.73 -18.38 -7.94
C MET A 238 -18.24 -18.53 -8.10
N GLN A 239 -18.86 -19.33 -7.22
CA GLN A 239 -20.30 -19.48 -7.18
C GLN A 239 -20.84 -19.00 -5.84
N LEU A 240 -21.67 -17.95 -5.89
CA LEU A 240 -22.41 -17.45 -4.75
C LEU A 240 -23.79 -18.12 -4.72
N GLN A 241 -24.18 -18.67 -3.57
CA GLN A 241 -25.45 -19.37 -3.41
C GLN A 241 -26.34 -18.61 -2.43
N LEU A 242 -27.46 -18.09 -2.92
CA LEU A 242 -28.47 -17.47 -2.06
C LEU A 242 -29.25 -18.58 -1.34
N LYS A 243 -29.09 -18.67 -0.02
CA LYS A 243 -29.76 -19.71 0.80
C LYS A 243 -31.07 -19.23 1.41
N GLN A 244 -31.17 -17.95 1.75
CA GLN A 244 -32.36 -17.36 2.33
C GLN A 244 -32.45 -15.89 1.92
N ILE A 245 -33.65 -15.45 1.54
CA ILE A 245 -33.99 -14.03 1.38
C ILE A 245 -35.06 -13.72 2.43
N ILE A 246 -34.90 -12.58 3.12
CA ILE A 246 -35.86 -12.09 4.10
C ILE A 246 -36.45 -10.81 3.53
N ILE A 247 -37.75 -10.81 3.25
CA ILE A 247 -38.46 -9.67 2.66
C ILE A 247 -39.42 -9.12 3.73
N SER A 248 -39.28 -7.84 4.05
CA SER A 248 -40.19 -7.12 4.95
C SER A 248 -40.91 -6.02 4.18
N PRO A 249 -42.23 -5.80 4.41
CA PRO A 249 -42.94 -4.69 3.80
C PRO A 249 -42.37 -3.36 4.28
N GLU A 250 -42.24 -2.40 3.37
CA GLU A 250 -41.79 -1.04 3.69
C GLU A 250 -42.90 -0.25 4.42
N HIS A 251 -44.17 -0.42 4.02
CA HIS A 251 -45.35 0.19 4.65
C HIS A 251 -46.58 -0.75 4.56
N VAL A 252 -47.33 -0.91 5.65
CA VAL A 252 -48.61 -1.65 5.67
C VAL A 252 -49.76 -0.65 5.79
N LYS A 253 -50.67 -0.61 4.82
CA LYS A 253 -51.92 0.17 4.90
C LYS A 253 -53.11 -0.79 5.01
N GLU A 254 -53.74 -0.81 6.18
CA GLU A 254 -54.92 -1.62 6.44
C GLU A 254 -56.19 -0.84 6.05
N ARG A 255 -57.09 -1.44 5.27
CA ARG A 255 -58.39 -0.84 4.91
C ARG A 255 -59.52 -1.77 5.34
N GLN A 256 -60.30 -1.34 6.33
CA GLN A 256 -61.52 -2.03 6.73
C GLN A 256 -62.67 -1.64 5.81
N ILE A 257 -63.40 -2.64 5.30
CA ILE A 257 -64.61 -2.45 4.48
C ILE A 257 -65.79 -3.05 5.24
N LEU A 258 -66.70 -2.21 5.74
CA LEU A 258 -67.99 -2.66 6.25
C LEU A 258 -68.92 -2.96 5.08
N ARG A 259 -69.53 -4.16 5.09
CA ARG A 259 -70.57 -4.57 4.13
C ARG A 259 -71.87 -4.81 4.90
N GLU A 260 -72.93 -4.11 4.49
CA GLU A 260 -74.29 -4.39 4.93
C GLU A 260 -75.11 -4.95 3.75
N GLN A 261 -75.93 -5.96 4.03
CA GLN A 261 -76.82 -6.58 3.07
C GLN A 261 -78.27 -6.43 3.53
N THR A 262 -79.10 -5.77 2.73
CA THR A 262 -80.54 -5.65 2.99
C THR A 262 -81.28 -6.87 2.45
N ILE A 263 -81.99 -7.59 3.31
CA ILE A 263 -82.81 -8.76 2.95
C ILE A 263 -84.26 -8.28 2.79
N ILE A 264 -84.88 -8.54 1.64
CA ILE A 264 -86.28 -8.21 1.37
C ILE A 264 -87.15 -9.40 1.82
N ASP A 265 -88.07 -9.15 2.76
CA ASP A 265 -89.00 -10.15 3.31
C ASP A 265 -90.34 -10.19 2.54
N GLY A 266 -90.76 -11.40 2.17
CA GLY A 266 -92.12 -11.73 1.67
C GLY A 266 -92.49 -11.25 0.26
N LYS A 267 -92.50 -12.17 -0.73
CA LYS A 267 -93.21 -11.95 -2.00
C LYS A 267 -94.67 -12.39 -1.88
N LYS A 268 -95.63 -11.49 -2.12
CA LYS A 268 -97.06 -11.83 -2.19
C LYS A 268 -97.44 -12.19 -3.63
N TYR A 269 -97.92 -13.41 -3.85
CA TYR A 269 -98.29 -13.89 -5.19
C TYR A 269 -99.54 -13.18 -5.73
N VAL A 270 -99.50 -12.80 -7.00
CA VAL A 270 -100.66 -12.25 -7.72
C VAL A 270 -101.48 -13.41 -8.29
N LEU A 271 -102.78 -13.45 -8.02
CA LEU A 271 -103.71 -14.48 -8.51
C LEU A 271 -104.48 -13.98 -9.75
N ASP A 272 -104.85 -14.90 -10.64
CA ASP A 272 -105.69 -14.64 -11.82
C ASP A 272 -107.18 -14.64 -11.48
N LYS A 273 -108.04 -14.30 -12.47
CA LYS A 273 -109.51 -14.23 -12.29
C LYS A 273 -110.17 -15.59 -11.96
N LYS A 274 -109.41 -16.69 -11.98
CA LYS A 274 -109.84 -18.05 -11.62
C LYS A 274 -109.22 -18.54 -10.30
N GLY A 275 -108.49 -17.67 -9.58
CA GLY A 275 -107.88 -17.97 -8.28
C GLY A 275 -106.53 -18.68 -8.33
N ASN A 276 -105.90 -18.82 -9.50
CA ASN A 276 -104.60 -19.47 -9.64
C ASN A 276 -103.46 -18.44 -9.67
N VAL A 277 -102.28 -18.80 -9.16
CA VAL A 277 -101.10 -17.92 -9.22
C VAL A 277 -100.78 -17.61 -10.68
N LYS A 278 -100.83 -16.32 -11.03
CA LYS A 278 -100.56 -15.82 -12.37
C LYS A 278 -99.08 -16.08 -12.68
N LYS A 279 -98.82 -16.97 -13.65
CA LYS A 279 -97.48 -17.15 -14.22
C LYS A 279 -97.35 -16.23 -15.43
N ASP A 280 -96.32 -15.40 -15.43
CA ASP A 280 -95.96 -14.61 -16.61
C ASP A 280 -95.51 -15.59 -17.71
N SER A 281 -96.15 -15.53 -18.87
CA SER A 281 -95.65 -16.12 -20.12
C SER A 281 -95.07 -15.00 -20.97
#